data_AF-A0A1D7Y822-F1
#
_entry.id   AF-A0A1D7Y822-F1
#
_cell.length_a   1.000
_cell.length_b   1.000
_cell.length_c   1.000
_cell.angle_alpha   90.00
_cell.angle_beta   90.00
_cell.angle_gamma   90.00
#
_symmetry.space_group_name_H-M   'P 1'
#
loop_
_entity.id
_entity.type
_entity.pdbx_description
1 polymer ?
#
loop_
_entity_poly.entity_id
_entity_poly.type
_entity_poly.pdbx_seq_one_letter_code
_entity_poly.pdbx_strand_id
1 'polypeptide(L)'
;MSAYLRLRAVPSPALRNSATWLERLFEGDAETLRRCRDQERIYAGASPPGPGDRPPTQVVLGGRPVFRADRHRPPLLVLTAAQARGVAGFLAAADFDALWDRARDELLPRYGGATAEPEMWGAFAVAHRELRAFYVHTAQCGDAVVKWLYEA
;
A
#
# COMPACT_ATOMS: atom_id res chain seq x y z
N MET A 1 -1.77 -5.18 -17.97
CA MET A 1 -0.85 -4.16 -17.42
C MET A 1 -0.71 -4.42 -15.94
N SER A 2 0.52 -4.56 -15.45
CA SER A 2 0.77 -4.83 -14.03
C SER A 2 1.02 -3.50 -13.33
N ALA A 3 0.20 -3.17 -12.33
CA ALA A 3 0.43 -2.00 -11.49
C ALA A 3 1.44 -2.33 -10.38
N TYR A 4 2.48 -1.51 -10.28
CA TYR A 4 3.54 -1.62 -9.27
C TYR A 4 3.46 -0.43 -8.33
N LEU A 5 3.62 -0.69 -7.03
CA LEU A 5 3.73 0.35 -6.02
C LEU A 5 5.11 0.26 -5.38
N ARG A 6 5.88 1.34 -5.45
CA ARG A 6 7.12 1.48 -4.67
C ARG A 6 6.82 2.26 -3.39
N LEU A 7 7.35 1.81 -2.26
CA LEU A 7 7.21 2.48 -0.96
C LEU A 7 8.57 2.87 -0.40
N ARG A 8 8.61 4.02 0.28
CA ARG A 8 9.81 4.51 0.97
C ARG A 8 9.43 5.18 2.28
N ALA A 9 10.10 4.78 3.36
CA ALA A 9 10.06 5.48 4.64
C ALA A 9 10.96 6.72 4.59
N VAL A 10 10.50 7.82 5.17
CA VAL A 10 11.19 9.11 5.18
C VAL A 10 11.06 9.74 6.56
N PRO A 11 12.16 10.15 7.21
CA PRO A 11 12.09 10.89 8.45
C PRO A 11 11.17 12.10 8.33
N SER A 12 10.22 12.24 9.25
CA SER A 12 9.21 13.31 9.21
C SER A 12 9.81 14.71 9.02
N PRO A 13 10.93 15.09 9.68
CA PRO A 13 11.58 16.40 9.47
C PRO A 13 12.24 16.58 8.08
N ALA A 14 12.58 15.47 7.41
CA ALA A 14 13.20 15.48 6.08
C ALA A 14 12.17 15.55 4.95
N LEU A 15 10.89 15.26 5.24
CA LEU A 15 9.83 15.26 4.23
C LEU A 15 9.69 16.65 3.58
N ARG A 16 9.60 16.67 2.25
CA ARG A 16 9.39 17.89 1.44
C ARG A 16 8.14 17.75 0.58
N ASN A 17 7.45 18.86 0.34
CA ASN A 17 6.27 18.91 -0.51
C ASN A 17 6.64 19.24 -1.97
N SER A 18 7.62 18.53 -2.54
CA SER A 18 8.07 18.71 -3.92
C SER A 18 8.07 17.36 -4.64
N ALA A 19 7.36 17.28 -5.77
CA ALA A 19 7.25 16.04 -6.52
C ALA A 19 8.63 15.56 -7.01
N THR A 20 9.46 16.47 -7.53
CA THR A 20 10.81 16.13 -8.01
C THR A 20 11.71 15.61 -6.89
N TRP A 21 11.62 16.19 -5.68
CA TRP A 21 12.36 15.69 -4.53
C TRP A 21 11.90 14.30 -4.10
N LEU A 22 10.58 14.09 -4.07
CA LEU A 22 9.99 12.79 -3.70
C LEU A 22 10.33 11.70 -4.72
N GLU A 23 10.39 12.02 -6.01
CA GLU A 23 10.80 11.08 -7.06
C GLU A 23 12.25 10.61 -6.86
N ARG A 24 13.16 11.53 -6.49
CA ARG A 24 14.57 11.18 -6.25
C ARG A 24 14.79 10.18 -5.12
N LEU A 25 13.84 10.05 -4.17
CA LEU A 25 13.88 9.02 -3.13
C LEU A 25 13.88 7.59 -3.70
N PHE A 26 13.44 7.42 -4.94
CA PHE A 26 13.27 6.14 -5.61
C PHE A 26 14.35 5.86 -6.68
N GLU A 27 15.39 6.70 -6.76
CA GLU A 27 16.56 6.46 -7.64
C GLU A 27 17.44 5.28 -7.16
N GLY A 28 17.19 4.73 -5.96
CA GLY A 28 17.84 3.52 -5.44
C GLY A 28 16.83 2.44 -5.01
N ASP A 29 17.25 1.55 -4.11
CA ASP A 29 16.40 0.44 -3.62
C ASP A 29 15.15 0.97 -2.91
N ALA A 30 13.99 0.44 -3.28
CA ALA A 30 12.71 0.74 -2.63
C ALA A 30 11.87 -0.53 -2.54
N GLU A 31 11.07 -0.62 -1.48
CA GLU A 31 10.13 -1.71 -1.29
C GLU A 31 9.14 -1.70 -2.46
N THR A 32 8.93 -2.85 -3.12
CA THR A 32 8.17 -2.90 -4.36
C THR A 32 7.06 -3.94 -4.26
N LEU A 33 5.84 -3.46 -4.19
CA LEU A 33 4.63 -4.27 -4.22
C LEU A 33 4.13 -4.43 -5.65
N ARG A 34 3.96 -5.68 -6.09
CA ARG A 34 3.32 -6.02 -7.37
C ARG A 34 1.81 -6.13 -7.19
N ARG A 35 1.05 -5.96 -8.28
CA ARG A 35 -0.43 -6.12 -8.30
C ARG A 35 -1.11 -5.25 -7.23
N CYS A 36 -0.59 -4.05 -7.02
CA CYS A 36 -0.96 -3.21 -5.88
C CYS A 36 -2.48 -2.90 -5.84
N ARG A 37 -3.12 -2.77 -7.02
CA ARG A 37 -4.58 -2.57 -7.11
C ARG A 37 -5.39 -3.77 -6.61
N ASP A 38 -4.88 -4.98 -6.77
CA ASP A 38 -5.54 -6.18 -6.26
C ASP A 38 -5.23 -6.36 -4.77
N GLN A 39 -4.02 -6.00 -4.33
CA GLN A 39 -3.69 -5.95 -2.91
C GLN A 39 -4.56 -4.93 -2.15
N GLU A 40 -4.87 -3.77 -2.75
CA GLU A 40 -5.80 -2.79 -2.15
C GLU A 40 -7.17 -3.43 -1.89
N ARG A 41 -7.65 -4.33 -2.76
CA ARG A 41 -8.95 -5.01 -2.59
C ARG A 41 -8.98 -5.94 -1.37
N ILE A 42 -7.85 -6.56 -1.02
CA ILE A 42 -7.72 -7.33 0.23
C ILE A 42 -8.09 -6.47 1.44
N TYR A 43 -7.68 -5.19 1.44
CA TYR A 43 -7.91 -4.28 2.57
C TYR A 43 -9.22 -3.50 2.46
N ALA A 44 -9.71 -3.22 1.24
CA ALA A 44 -10.92 -2.44 1.01
C ALA A 44 -12.17 -3.08 1.64
N GLY A 45 -12.24 -4.42 1.69
CA GLY A 45 -13.33 -5.17 2.32
C GLY A 45 -13.28 -5.23 3.86
N ALA A 46 -12.30 -4.59 4.50
CA ALA A 46 -12.06 -4.73 5.93
C ALA A 46 -12.94 -3.86 6.85
N SER A 47 -13.73 -2.90 6.34
CA SER A 47 -14.49 -1.98 7.21
C SER A 47 -15.82 -1.47 6.63
N PRO A 48 -16.90 -1.42 7.43
CA PRO A 48 -18.12 -0.68 7.07
C PRO A 48 -17.86 0.83 7.06
N PRO A 49 -18.65 1.62 6.32
CA PRO A 49 -18.37 3.04 6.14
C PRO A 49 -18.62 3.87 7.41
N GLY A 50 -17.56 4.27 8.11
CA GLY A 50 -17.57 5.32 9.14
C GLY A 50 -16.78 6.58 8.74
N PRO A 51 -17.04 7.75 9.35
CA PRO A 51 -16.31 8.99 9.06
C PRO A 51 -14.94 8.99 9.76
N GLY A 52 -13.85 9.04 8.98
CA GLY A 52 -12.48 9.11 9.50
C GLY A 52 -11.46 8.59 8.50
N ASP A 53 -10.21 9.04 8.65
CA ASP A 53 -9.02 8.59 7.92
C ASP A 53 -8.85 7.07 8.13
N ARG A 54 -9.34 6.23 7.19
CA ARG A 54 -9.43 4.77 7.39
C ARG A 54 -8.07 4.12 7.10
N PRO A 55 -7.41 3.50 8.10
CA PRO A 55 -6.15 2.79 7.89
C PRO A 55 -6.18 1.73 6.78
N PRO A 56 -7.28 0.94 6.57
CA PRO A 56 -7.35 -0.03 5.47
C PRO A 56 -7.17 0.59 4.09
N THR A 57 -7.83 1.72 3.81
CA THR A 57 -7.74 2.43 2.52
C THR A 57 -6.41 3.17 2.36
N GLN A 58 -5.62 3.26 3.42
CA GLN A 58 -4.31 3.91 3.43
C GLN A 58 -3.16 2.93 3.24
N VAL A 59 -3.39 1.61 3.18
CA VAL A 59 -2.30 0.64 3.03
C VAL A 59 -1.64 0.78 1.67
N VAL A 60 -2.40 0.68 0.57
CA VAL A 60 -1.81 0.68 -0.77
C VAL A 60 -2.04 2.03 -1.44
N LEU A 61 -3.29 2.42 -1.71
CA LEU A 61 -3.60 3.58 -2.55
C LEU A 61 -4.03 4.86 -1.80
N GLY A 62 -4.07 4.85 -0.46
CA GLY A 62 -4.38 6.07 0.30
C GLY A 62 -3.16 6.90 0.70
N GLY A 63 -3.46 8.13 1.09
CA GLY A 63 -2.50 9.19 1.46
C GLY A 63 -2.79 10.49 0.73
N ARG A 64 -2.10 11.56 1.13
CA ARG A 64 -2.23 12.87 0.47
C ARG A 64 -1.52 12.84 -0.89
N PRO A 65 -2.19 13.21 -1.99
CA PRO A 65 -1.54 13.28 -3.29
C PRO A 65 -0.56 14.44 -3.38
N VAL A 66 0.58 14.20 -4.05
CA VAL A 66 1.53 15.20 -4.52
C VAL A 66 1.63 15.06 -6.04
N PHE A 67 1.05 16.04 -6.75
CA PHE A 67 0.96 16.03 -8.20
C PHE A 67 2.30 16.38 -8.85
N ARG A 68 2.58 15.70 -9.97
CA ARG A 68 3.76 15.93 -10.80
C ARG A 68 3.47 17.04 -11.82
N ALA A 69 4.52 17.57 -12.43
CA ALA A 69 4.39 18.50 -13.54
C ALA A 69 3.66 17.85 -14.73
N ASP A 70 4.02 16.60 -15.04
CA ASP A 70 3.29 15.77 -16.00
C ASP A 70 2.00 15.24 -15.38
N ARG A 71 0.86 15.81 -15.79
CA ARG A 71 -0.48 15.48 -15.29
C ARG A 71 -0.99 14.12 -15.76
N HIS A 72 -0.34 13.50 -16.76
CA HIS A 72 -0.71 12.17 -17.22
C HIS A 72 -0.14 11.06 -16.32
N ARG A 73 0.83 11.40 -15.46
CA ARG A 73 1.41 10.46 -14.50
C ARG A 73 0.61 10.44 -13.20
N PRO A 74 0.45 9.26 -12.56
CA PRO A 74 -0.20 9.18 -11.26
C PRO A 74 0.56 10.01 -10.20
N PRO A 75 -0.15 10.67 -9.28
CA PRO A 75 0.50 11.42 -8.20
C PRO A 75 1.32 10.51 -7.31
N LEU A 76 2.31 11.08 -6.61
CA LEU A 76 2.89 10.40 -5.46
C LEU A 76 1.90 10.50 -4.30
N LEU A 77 1.86 9.48 -3.44
CA LEU A 77 1.01 9.48 -2.25
C LEU A 77 1.88 9.59 -1.01
N VAL A 78 1.49 10.45 -0.08
CA VAL A 78 2.24 10.70 1.14
C VAL A 78 1.37 10.43 2.35
N LEU A 79 1.86 9.56 3.24
CA LEU A 79 1.32 9.39 4.58
C LEU A 79 2.19 10.14 5.58
N THR A 80 1.55 10.88 6.47
CA THR A 80 2.22 11.40 7.67
C THR A 80 2.64 10.23 8.58
N ALA A 81 3.57 10.46 9.52
CA ALA A 81 3.95 9.44 10.51
C ALA A 81 2.76 8.96 11.36
N ALA A 82 1.80 9.84 11.65
CA ALA A 82 0.57 9.47 12.36
C ALA A 82 -0.28 8.49 11.54
N GLN A 83 -0.47 8.76 10.24
CA GLN A 83 -1.18 7.86 9.33
C GLN A 83 -0.43 6.54 9.14
N ALA A 84 0.90 6.59 8.96
CA ALA A 84 1.73 5.39 8.86
C ALA A 84 1.62 4.50 10.12
N ARG A 85 1.57 5.10 11.32
CA ARG A 85 1.31 4.38 12.57
C ARG A 85 -0.09 3.77 12.62
N GLY A 86 -1.11 4.48 12.15
CA GLY A 86 -2.46 3.94 12.02
C GLY A 86 -2.52 2.72 11.11
N VAL A 87 -1.87 2.80 9.95
CA VAL A 87 -1.72 1.68 9.00
C VAL A 87 -0.97 0.51 9.63
N ALA A 88 0.12 0.77 10.35
CA ALA A 88 0.88 -0.27 11.05
C ALA A 88 0.02 -0.99 12.10
N GLY A 89 -0.77 -0.25 12.88
CA GLY A 89 -1.69 -0.82 13.86
C GLY A 89 -2.75 -1.71 13.21
N PHE A 90 -3.33 -1.27 12.09
CA PHE A 90 -4.27 -2.07 11.32
C PHE A 90 -3.63 -3.37 10.80
N LEU A 91 -2.48 -3.29 10.13
CA LEU A 91 -1.80 -4.45 9.57
C LEU A 91 -1.31 -5.42 10.65
N ALA A 92 -0.95 -4.93 11.83
CA ALA A 92 -0.54 -5.77 12.95
C ALA A 92 -1.70 -6.56 13.56
N ALA A 93 -2.91 -5.98 13.57
CA ALA A 93 -4.12 -6.59 14.11
C ALA A 93 -4.96 -7.36 13.08
N ALA A 94 -4.68 -7.19 11.79
CA ALA A 94 -5.42 -7.84 10.72
C ALA A 94 -5.22 -9.36 10.72
N ASP A 95 -6.33 -10.08 10.64
CA ASP A 95 -6.36 -11.49 10.27
C ASP A 95 -6.37 -11.59 8.74
N PHE A 96 -5.27 -12.06 8.16
CA PHE A 96 -5.13 -12.15 6.71
C PHE A 96 -6.13 -13.13 6.09
N ASP A 97 -6.43 -14.26 6.75
CA ASP A 97 -7.36 -15.25 6.21
C ASP A 97 -8.77 -14.68 6.13
N ALA A 98 -9.19 -13.95 7.17
CA ALA A 98 -10.46 -13.23 7.15
C ALA A 98 -10.52 -12.12 6.09
N LEU A 99 -9.39 -11.46 5.78
CA LEU A 99 -9.31 -10.49 4.68
C LEU A 99 -9.39 -11.18 3.31
N TRP A 100 -8.68 -12.30 3.15
CA TRP A 100 -8.69 -13.10 1.93
C TRP A 100 -10.08 -13.64 1.62
N ASP A 101 -10.74 -14.25 2.59
CA ASP A 101 -12.08 -14.84 2.42
C ASP A 101 -13.11 -13.84 1.90
N ARG A 102 -12.99 -12.56 2.27
CA ARG A 102 -13.88 -11.49 1.78
C ARG A 102 -13.56 -11.03 0.36
N ALA A 103 -12.29 -11.11 -0.04
CA ALA A 103 -11.81 -10.57 -1.31
C ALA A 103 -11.68 -11.64 -2.40
N ARG A 104 -11.56 -12.93 -2.04
CA ARG A 104 -11.24 -14.02 -2.97
C ARG A 104 -12.24 -14.17 -4.10
N ASP A 105 -13.54 -13.99 -3.83
CA ASP A 105 -14.58 -14.16 -4.85
C ASP A 105 -14.49 -13.10 -5.96
N GLU A 106 -13.99 -11.90 -5.63
CA GLU A 106 -13.73 -10.84 -6.61
C GLU A 106 -12.37 -11.02 -7.30
N LEU A 107 -11.38 -11.55 -6.60
CA LEU A 107 -10.00 -11.67 -7.08
C LEU A 107 -9.79 -12.91 -7.95
N LEU A 108 -10.19 -14.10 -7.47
CA LEU A 108 -9.89 -15.38 -8.11
C LEU A 108 -10.31 -15.49 -9.58
N PRO A 109 -11.47 -14.97 -10.04
CA PRO A 109 -11.83 -15.02 -11.45
C PRO A 109 -10.79 -14.37 -12.39
N ARG A 110 -9.98 -13.43 -11.87
CA ARG A 110 -8.92 -12.75 -12.63
C ARG A 110 -7.64 -13.60 -12.77
N TYR A 111 -7.54 -14.68 -12.02
CA TYR A 111 -6.35 -15.51 -11.88
C TYR A 111 -6.56 -16.98 -12.23
N GLY A 112 -7.70 -17.35 -12.84
CA GLY A 112 -8.03 -18.73 -13.20
C GLY A 112 -9.06 -19.40 -12.30
N GLY A 113 -9.65 -18.67 -11.35
CA GLY A 113 -10.70 -19.15 -10.47
C GLY A 113 -10.17 -20.01 -9.32
N ALA A 114 -11.00 -20.92 -8.82
CA ALA A 114 -10.72 -21.73 -7.64
C ALA A 114 -9.45 -22.60 -7.75
N THR A 115 -9.05 -22.99 -8.96
CA THR A 115 -7.83 -23.79 -9.18
C THR A 115 -6.55 -23.02 -8.86
N ALA A 116 -6.57 -21.70 -8.97
CA ALA A 116 -5.44 -20.82 -8.65
C ALA A 116 -5.46 -20.35 -7.19
N GLU A 117 -6.46 -20.72 -6.39
CA GLU A 117 -6.63 -20.19 -5.04
C GLU A 117 -5.42 -20.41 -4.12
N PRO A 118 -4.81 -21.60 -4.03
CA PRO A 118 -3.67 -21.81 -3.15
C PRO A 118 -2.46 -20.94 -3.53
N GLU A 119 -2.18 -20.79 -4.83
CA GLU A 119 -1.08 -19.98 -5.33
C GLU A 119 -1.35 -18.49 -5.05
N MET A 120 -2.55 -18.02 -5.34
CA MET A 120 -2.92 -16.62 -5.15
C MET A 120 -2.97 -16.24 -3.67
N TRP A 121 -3.56 -17.08 -2.83
CA TRP A 121 -3.52 -16.89 -1.37
C TRP A 121 -2.08 -16.72 -0.90
N GLY A 122 -1.16 -17.59 -1.33
CA GLY A 122 0.26 -17.52 -0.97
C GLY A 122 0.92 -16.22 -1.40
N ALA A 123 0.66 -15.76 -2.63
CA ALA A 123 1.19 -14.51 -3.15
C ALA A 123 0.68 -13.28 -2.38
N PHE A 124 -0.62 -13.20 -2.09
CA PHE A 124 -1.22 -12.10 -1.33
C PHE A 124 -0.80 -12.12 0.15
N ALA A 125 -0.59 -13.31 0.73
CA ALA A 125 -0.10 -13.49 2.09
C ALA A 125 1.36 -13.00 2.24
N VAL A 126 2.22 -13.31 1.27
CA VAL A 126 3.60 -12.78 1.22
C VAL A 126 3.57 -11.26 1.18
N ALA A 127 2.83 -10.68 0.24
CA ALA A 127 2.70 -9.23 0.11
C ALA A 127 2.13 -8.57 1.38
N HIS A 128 1.16 -9.20 2.05
CA HIS A 128 0.64 -8.71 3.33
C HIS A 128 1.73 -8.69 4.43
N ARG A 129 2.53 -9.76 4.55
CA ARG A 129 3.63 -9.82 5.52
C ARG A 129 4.70 -8.78 5.26
N GLU A 130 5.08 -8.57 4.00
CA GLU A 130 6.06 -7.56 3.59
C GLU A 130 5.56 -6.15 3.93
N LEU A 131 4.30 -5.83 3.57
CA LEU A 131 3.68 -4.54 3.91
C LEU A 131 3.61 -4.34 5.43
N ARG A 132 3.21 -5.37 6.18
CA ARG A 132 3.16 -5.32 7.65
C ARG A 132 4.55 -5.02 8.23
N ALA A 133 5.59 -5.74 7.79
CA ALA A 133 6.95 -5.52 8.25
C ALA A 133 7.43 -4.09 7.96
N PHE A 134 7.23 -3.61 6.73
CA PHE A 134 7.57 -2.25 6.31
C PHE A 134 6.89 -1.19 7.19
N TYR A 135 5.57 -1.28 7.38
CA TYR A 135 4.82 -0.27 8.12
C TYR A 135 5.09 -0.31 9.62
N VAL A 136 5.26 -1.50 10.21
CA VAL A 136 5.63 -1.63 11.63
C VAL A 136 6.99 -0.99 11.88
N HIS A 137 7.99 -1.28 11.04
CA HIS A 137 9.30 -0.66 11.17
C HIS A 137 9.24 0.87 10.99
N THR A 138 8.55 1.34 9.94
CA THR A 138 8.36 2.78 9.69
C THR A 138 7.72 3.50 10.87
N ALA A 139 6.69 2.88 11.48
CA ALA A 139 5.98 3.46 12.62
C ALA A 139 6.85 3.53 13.89
N GLN A 140 7.75 2.56 14.09
CA GLN A 140 8.74 2.58 15.18
C GLN A 140 9.74 3.72 15.02
N CYS A 141 10.17 3.99 13.79
CA CYS A 141 11.09 5.10 13.47
C CYS A 141 10.42 6.49 13.53
N GLY A 142 9.08 6.55 13.52
CA GLY A 142 8.35 7.83 13.44
C GLY A 142 8.40 8.48 12.06
N ASP A 143 8.56 7.66 11.03
CA ASP A 143 8.75 8.08 9.66
C ASP A 143 7.42 8.27 8.92
N ALA A 144 7.43 9.17 7.95
CA ALA A 144 6.41 9.29 6.92
C ALA A 144 6.61 8.23 5.83
N VAL A 145 5.57 7.95 5.04
CA VAL A 145 5.66 7.04 3.88
C VAL A 145 5.38 7.80 2.61
N VAL A 146 6.24 7.62 1.62
CA VAL A 146 6.03 8.07 0.24
C VAL A 146 5.76 6.84 -0.61
N LYS A 147 4.76 6.93 -1.49
CA LYS A 147 4.40 5.86 -2.41
C LYS A 147 4.38 6.36 -3.84
N TRP A 148 4.89 5.53 -4.73
CA TRP A 148 4.92 5.79 -6.15
C TRP A 148 4.23 4.65 -6.89
N LEU A 149 3.07 4.95 -7.49
CA LEU A 149 2.39 4.06 -8.41
C LEU A 149 2.99 4.17 -9.82
N TYR A 150 3.41 3.05 -10.40
CA TYR A 150 3.88 2.99 -11.79
C TYR A 150 3.17 1.85 -12.51
N GLU A 151 2.74 2.12 -13.74
CA GLU A 151 2.10 1.14 -14.61
C GLU A 151 3.07 0.77 -15.72
N ALA A 152 3.34 -0.52 -15.85
CA ALA A 152 4.11 -1.10 -16.95
C ALA A 152 3.19 -1.91 -17.89
#